data_AF-A0A3B4YEW5-F1
#
_entry.id   AF-A0A3B4YEW5-F1
#
_cell.length_a   1.000
_cell.length_b   1.000
_cell.length_c   1.000
_cell.angle_alpha   90.00
_cell.angle_beta   90.00
_cell.angle_gamma   90.00
#
_symmetry.space_group_name_H-M   'P 1'
#
loop_
_entity.id
_entity.type
_entity.pdbx_description
1 polymer ?
#
loop_
_entity_poly.entity_id
_entity_poly.type
_entity_poly.pdbx_seq_one_letter_code
_entity_poly.pdbx_strand_id
1 'polypeptide(L)'
;SEKKYFIVCPSDVLRLLKQPAGPTRTAVRAADYMDVAVKLIKRSLNRRPKRSINATDLISEEDLEVIADLTGCSPRHRVPSCTTTPNLNKFRTASSTCNNRENTRWGSSNIPFTRWLPAEYEDGTSLPKGWTPNLSVNRHLLPLVREVSNRILRTANSDVESDPLYTHLVTIFGQWTDHDLTFTPHSPVIRSFNNGVDCDKSCERTEPCFPIEVLTFRDYLLHIVGPDFIARQLSTYPGYDENVDPSISNVFATAAYRFAHLMVQPFMFRLDEKYKENSKFPSPLLHKAFFAPWRIVFEGGVDPILRGLVGRQAKLNTQDQMMTDELRDRLFKFSAELALDLGALNMQRGRDHGLPGYNQWRKFCGLSQPRNLAQLARVMNNTDLAKNLLDLYGTPDNIDVWLGGVAEPFVRGGRVGPLFACLIATQFQKIRQGDRLWWENEGVFTEAQRESLRETSLARIMCDNTGITEVPDRPFQYRPRGSGYTQCEDIPTFDLSPWREGDYDTKTGIFTCEHPGVYEFQFHCTINKNDASVDLLRNGELIVHSFTTRQNGYITASGNTYVKLQKGDKVWLMANHGSNGLTKDSFFSGHLLFTE
;
A
#
# COMPACT_ATOMS: atom_id res chain seq x y z
N SER A 1 -34.96 -26.78 16.77
CA SER A 1 -34.77 -25.47 16.11
C SER A 1 -33.45 -25.48 15.37
N GLU A 2 -33.48 -25.39 14.04
CA GLU A 2 -32.25 -25.39 13.24
C GLU A 2 -31.53 -24.05 13.39
N LYS A 3 -30.28 -24.08 13.86
CA LYS A 3 -29.39 -22.92 13.72
C LYS A 3 -29.00 -22.81 12.25
N LYS A 4 -29.63 -21.88 11.53
CA LYS A 4 -29.12 -21.43 10.22
C LYS A 4 -27.75 -20.80 10.44
N TYR A 5 -26.69 -21.58 10.22
CA TYR A 5 -25.35 -21.04 10.03
C TYR A 5 -25.40 -20.17 8.77
N PHE A 6 -25.18 -18.87 8.92
CA PHE A 6 -25.01 -17.98 7.77
C PHE A 6 -23.73 -18.39 7.05
N ILE A 7 -23.87 -18.93 5.84
CA ILE A 7 -22.73 -19.25 4.98
C ILE A 7 -22.18 -17.91 4.48
N VAL A 8 -21.10 -17.45 5.13
CA VAL A 8 -20.37 -16.26 4.71
C VAL A 8 -19.83 -16.49 3.31
N CYS A 9 -20.34 -15.73 2.35
CA CYS A 9 -19.96 -15.85 0.95
C CYS A 9 -18.71 -15.00 0.62
N PRO A 10 -17.99 -15.25 -0.49
CA PRO A 10 -16.78 -14.48 -0.83
C PRO A 10 -17.02 -12.96 -0.98
N SER A 11 -18.24 -12.53 -1.35
CA SER A 11 -18.63 -11.12 -1.39
C SER A 11 -18.79 -10.51 0.01
N ASP A 12 -19.22 -11.27 1.03
CA ASP A 12 -19.23 -10.79 2.42
C ASP A 12 -17.82 -10.57 2.97
N VAL A 13 -16.88 -11.46 2.64
CA VAL A 13 -15.46 -11.32 3.02
C VAL A 13 -14.84 -10.10 2.34
N LEU A 14 -15.08 -9.94 1.03
CA LEU A 14 -14.69 -8.76 0.25
C LEU A 14 -15.27 -7.46 0.86
N ARG A 15 -16.55 -7.46 1.21
CA ARG A 15 -17.24 -6.32 1.83
C ARG A 15 -16.66 -5.99 3.22
N LEU A 16 -16.39 -6.98 4.05
CA LEU A 16 -15.79 -6.79 5.38
C LEU A 16 -14.39 -6.17 5.28
N LEU A 17 -13.55 -6.65 4.35
CA LEU A 17 -12.19 -6.17 4.15
C LEU A 17 -12.10 -4.77 3.51
N LYS A 18 -13.16 -4.31 2.84
CA LYS A 18 -13.24 -2.96 2.24
C LYS A 18 -13.92 -1.91 3.12
N GLN A 19 -14.51 -2.28 4.25
CA GLN A 19 -15.19 -1.33 5.14
C GLN A 19 -14.20 -0.60 6.05
N PRO A 20 -14.21 0.75 6.12
CA PRO A 20 -13.31 1.50 7.01
C PRO A 20 -13.56 1.12 8.47
N ALA A 21 -12.49 1.06 9.27
CA ALA A 21 -12.51 0.65 10.68
C ALA A 21 -11.96 1.76 11.60
N GLY A 22 -12.18 1.62 12.91
CA GLY A 22 -11.59 2.50 13.93
C GLY A 22 -11.77 4.00 13.64
N PRO A 23 -10.72 4.82 13.85
CA PRO A 23 -10.73 6.26 13.54
C PRO A 23 -11.11 6.59 12.08
N THR A 24 -10.71 5.75 11.11
CA THR A 24 -11.04 5.96 9.69
C THR A 24 -12.55 5.88 9.43
N ARG A 25 -13.29 5.03 10.16
CA ARG A 25 -14.76 4.99 10.07
C ARG A 25 -15.41 6.29 10.55
N THR A 26 -14.92 6.83 11.66
CA THR A 26 -15.39 8.13 12.21
C THR A 26 -15.06 9.26 11.23
N ALA A 27 -13.84 9.25 10.70
CA ALA A 27 -13.37 10.22 9.72
C ALA A 27 -14.25 10.25 8.46
N VAL A 28 -14.48 9.11 7.80
CA VAL A 28 -15.26 9.06 6.55
C VAL A 28 -16.71 9.52 6.79
N ARG A 29 -17.36 9.06 7.87
CA ARG A 29 -18.72 9.51 8.23
C ARG A 29 -18.81 11.02 8.44
N ALA A 30 -17.81 11.64 9.06
CA ALA A 30 -17.78 13.08 9.23
C ALA A 30 -17.67 13.82 7.89
N ALA A 31 -16.94 13.26 6.91
CA ALA A 31 -16.87 13.81 5.56
C ALA A 31 -18.20 13.63 4.79
N ASP A 32 -18.85 12.46 4.91
CA ASP A 32 -20.20 12.23 4.36
C ASP A 32 -21.19 13.29 4.90
N TYR A 33 -21.17 13.53 6.22
CA TYR A 33 -22.04 14.53 6.85
C TYR A 33 -21.71 15.97 6.43
N MET A 34 -20.43 16.31 6.29
CA MET A 34 -19.98 17.63 5.81
C MET A 34 -20.44 17.91 4.38
N ASP A 35 -20.25 16.96 3.47
CA ASP A 35 -20.64 17.11 2.06
C ASP A 35 -22.17 17.23 1.92
N VAL A 36 -22.94 16.35 2.59
CA VAL A 36 -24.40 16.43 2.60
C VAL A 36 -24.90 17.74 3.21
N ALA A 37 -24.31 18.23 4.31
CA ALA A 37 -24.68 19.51 4.93
C ALA A 37 -24.43 20.69 3.97
N VAL A 38 -23.22 20.79 3.40
CA VAL A 38 -22.86 21.84 2.44
C VAL A 38 -23.76 21.78 1.19
N LYS A 39 -24.11 20.59 0.70
CA LYS A 39 -25.04 20.40 -0.42
C LYS A 39 -26.47 20.82 -0.08
N LEU A 40 -26.97 20.53 1.11
CA LEU A 40 -28.28 20.99 1.56
C LEU A 40 -28.33 22.52 1.69
N ILE A 41 -27.28 23.15 2.20
CA ILE A 41 -27.16 24.61 2.27
C ILE A 41 -27.10 25.21 0.85
N LYS A 42 -26.21 24.73 -0.03
CA LYS A 42 -26.14 25.15 -1.45
C LYS A 42 -27.50 25.01 -2.16
N ARG A 43 -28.24 23.92 -1.92
CA ARG A 43 -29.61 23.71 -2.47
C ARG A 43 -30.64 24.69 -1.90
N SER A 44 -30.53 25.06 -0.62
CA SER A 44 -31.41 26.04 0.03
C SER A 44 -31.17 27.44 -0.54
N LEU A 45 -29.90 27.85 -0.66
CA LEU A 45 -29.49 29.12 -1.25
C LEU A 45 -29.93 29.25 -2.71
N ASN A 46 -29.73 28.20 -3.53
CA ASN A 46 -30.13 28.17 -4.94
C ASN A 46 -31.66 28.20 -5.17
N ARG A 47 -32.49 28.04 -4.13
CA ARG A 47 -33.95 28.25 -4.21
C ARG A 47 -34.35 29.72 -4.02
N ARG A 48 -33.44 30.60 -3.57
CA ARG A 48 -33.69 32.04 -3.49
C ARG A 48 -33.49 32.70 -4.87
N PRO A 49 -34.26 33.75 -5.22
CA PRO A 49 -34.01 34.53 -6.43
C PRO A 49 -32.58 35.09 -6.46
N LYS A 50 -31.88 35.01 -7.61
CA LYS A 50 -30.50 35.54 -7.75
C LYS A 50 -30.36 37.06 -7.49
N ARG A 51 -31.46 37.81 -7.43
CA ARG A 51 -31.50 39.24 -7.07
C ARG A 51 -31.63 39.49 -5.55
N SER A 52 -31.78 38.44 -4.75
CA SER A 52 -31.87 38.49 -3.28
C SER A 52 -30.88 37.54 -2.62
N ILE A 53 -29.66 37.50 -3.18
CA ILE A 53 -28.50 36.81 -2.61
C ILE A 53 -27.49 37.91 -2.26
N ASN A 54 -27.27 38.13 -0.96
CA ASN A 54 -26.29 39.08 -0.45
C ASN A 54 -24.93 38.39 -0.23
N ALA A 55 -23.88 39.16 0.06
CA ALA A 55 -22.59 38.61 0.48
C ALA A 55 -22.72 37.71 1.74
N THR A 56 -23.67 38.02 2.63
CA THR A 56 -24.03 37.24 3.82
C THR A 56 -24.84 35.97 3.55
N ASP A 57 -25.18 35.69 2.29
CA ASP A 57 -25.80 34.41 1.88
C ASP A 57 -24.75 33.41 1.35
N LEU A 58 -23.47 33.80 1.32
CA LEU A 58 -22.35 32.88 1.18
C LEU A 58 -22.01 32.32 2.57
N ILE A 59 -21.71 31.02 2.63
CA ILE A 59 -21.25 30.37 3.88
C ILE A 59 -19.92 31.02 4.28
N SER A 60 -19.86 31.65 5.45
CA SER A 60 -18.62 32.27 5.95
C SER A 60 -17.62 31.21 6.46
N GLU A 61 -16.39 31.63 6.77
CA GLU A 61 -15.41 30.73 7.41
C GLU A 61 -15.89 30.28 8.80
N GLU A 62 -16.54 31.18 9.57
CA GLU A 62 -17.14 30.88 10.87
C GLU A 62 -18.33 29.89 10.74
N ASP A 63 -19.19 30.05 9.73
CA ASP A 63 -20.25 29.07 9.42
C ASP A 63 -19.64 27.70 9.04
N LEU A 64 -18.55 27.68 8.25
CA LEU A 64 -17.87 26.45 7.87
C LEU A 64 -17.24 25.74 9.08
N GLU A 65 -16.68 26.48 10.05
CA GLU A 65 -16.19 25.91 11.31
C GLU A 65 -17.33 25.32 12.15
N VAL A 66 -18.47 26.01 12.27
CA VAL A 66 -19.66 25.49 12.96
C VAL A 66 -20.19 24.21 12.29
N ILE A 67 -20.26 24.17 10.96
CA ILE A 67 -20.65 22.95 10.23
C ILE A 67 -19.60 21.84 10.41
N ALA A 68 -18.31 22.18 10.43
CA ALA A 68 -17.23 21.21 10.66
C ALA A 68 -17.25 20.62 12.09
N ASP A 69 -17.62 21.40 13.12
CA ASP A 69 -17.79 20.89 14.49
C ASP A 69 -19.04 19.99 14.58
N LEU A 70 -20.19 20.44 14.04
CA LEU A 70 -21.45 19.68 14.04
C LEU A 70 -21.37 18.35 13.26
N THR A 71 -20.56 18.29 12.21
CA THR A 71 -20.36 17.09 11.38
C THR A 71 -19.24 16.19 11.89
N GLY A 72 -18.42 16.67 12.83
CA GLY A 72 -17.26 15.94 13.35
C GLY A 72 -16.00 16.01 12.47
N CYS A 73 -15.93 16.95 11.53
CA CYS A 73 -14.71 17.21 10.75
C CYS A 73 -13.65 18.00 11.51
N SER A 74 -14.02 18.93 12.40
CA SER A 74 -13.09 19.79 13.15
C SER A 74 -11.97 19.07 13.91
N PRO A 75 -12.16 17.88 14.52
CA PRO A 75 -11.06 17.08 15.08
C PRO A 75 -9.93 16.72 14.10
N ARG A 76 -10.13 16.88 12.78
CA ARG A 76 -9.07 16.79 11.76
C ARG A 76 -8.33 18.11 11.52
N HIS A 77 -8.96 19.25 11.76
CA HIS A 77 -8.39 20.59 11.54
C HIS A 77 -7.62 21.11 12.76
N ARG A 78 -8.02 20.72 13.98
CA ARG A 78 -7.29 21.04 15.23
C ARG A 78 -5.85 20.52 15.14
N VAL A 79 -4.86 21.38 15.42
CA VAL A 79 -3.42 21.03 15.45
C VAL A 79 -3.12 20.20 16.72
N PRO A 80 -2.63 18.95 16.62
CA PRO A 80 -2.23 18.16 17.79
C PRO A 80 -0.96 18.74 18.43
N SER A 81 -0.95 18.84 19.76
CA SER A 81 0.28 19.14 20.51
C SER A 81 1.16 17.90 20.60
N CYS A 82 2.45 18.08 20.32
CA CYS A 82 3.45 17.03 20.45
C CYS A 82 4.07 16.95 21.86
N THR A 83 3.83 17.95 22.73
CA THR A 83 4.53 18.10 24.02
C THR A 83 4.27 16.96 25.01
N THR A 84 3.13 16.27 24.89
CA THR A 84 2.72 15.16 25.75
C THR A 84 2.91 13.78 25.10
N THR A 85 3.55 13.69 23.93
CA THR A 85 3.77 12.41 23.23
C THR A 85 5.07 11.76 23.72
N PRO A 86 5.02 10.64 24.47
CA PRO A 86 6.23 10.00 25.00
C PRO A 86 7.11 9.45 23.87
N ASN A 87 8.42 9.51 24.07
CA ASN A 87 9.45 8.94 23.19
C ASN A 87 9.36 9.30 21.68
N LEU A 88 8.71 10.42 21.34
CA LEU A 88 8.54 10.95 19.98
C LEU A 88 9.86 11.16 19.20
N ASN A 89 10.99 11.29 19.91
CA ASN A 89 12.33 11.41 19.33
C ASN A 89 12.94 10.06 18.95
N LYS A 90 12.51 8.95 19.57
CA LYS A 90 12.94 7.57 19.26
C LYS A 90 11.98 6.87 18.29
N PHE A 91 10.67 7.07 18.47
CA PHE A 91 9.64 6.27 17.81
C PHE A 91 8.62 7.11 17.03
N ARG A 92 8.06 6.50 15.99
CA ARG A 92 6.95 7.05 15.19
C ARG A 92 5.64 6.87 15.97
N THR A 93 4.72 7.84 15.86
CA THR A 93 3.33 7.61 16.28
C THR A 93 2.64 6.71 15.25
N ALA A 94 1.69 5.88 15.68
CA ALA A 94 0.95 4.96 14.79
C ALA A 94 0.09 5.68 13.72
N SER A 95 -0.12 6.99 13.87
CA SER A 95 -0.81 7.84 12.90
C SER A 95 0.13 8.78 12.12
N SER A 96 1.45 8.66 12.28
CA SER A 96 2.48 9.61 11.76
C SER A 96 2.31 11.08 12.18
N THR A 97 1.38 11.36 13.11
CA THR A 97 1.24 12.66 13.77
C THR A 97 2.53 13.02 14.51
N CYS A 98 2.92 14.30 14.50
CA CYS A 98 4.17 14.79 15.09
C CYS A 98 5.46 14.21 14.46
N ASN A 99 5.41 13.73 13.20
CA ASN A 99 6.63 13.52 12.42
C ASN A 99 7.33 14.88 12.21
N ASN A 100 6.69 15.79 11.46
CA ASN A 100 7.03 17.21 11.50
C ASN A 100 6.59 17.81 12.86
N ARG A 101 7.36 18.75 13.42
CA ARG A 101 7.11 19.35 14.74
C ARG A 101 6.31 20.65 14.70
N GLU A 102 6.33 21.38 13.60
CA GLU A 102 5.54 22.61 13.41
C GLU A 102 4.20 22.26 12.75
N ASN A 103 4.27 21.61 11.60
CA ASN A 103 3.13 21.17 10.82
C ASN A 103 2.72 19.75 11.25
N THR A 104 2.26 19.60 12.50
CA THR A 104 2.17 18.31 13.22
C THR A 104 1.22 17.26 12.61
N ARG A 105 0.52 17.60 11.52
CA ARG A 105 -0.32 16.69 10.71
C ARG A 105 0.27 16.31 9.35
N TRP A 106 1.36 16.89 8.88
CA TRP A 106 1.98 16.48 7.61
C TRP A 106 2.40 15.00 7.66
N GLY A 107 2.06 14.25 6.61
CA GLY A 107 2.24 12.80 6.54
C GLY A 107 1.34 11.97 7.47
N SER A 108 0.42 12.59 8.23
CA SER A 108 -0.43 11.84 9.19
C SER A 108 -1.63 11.16 8.54
N SER A 109 -2.09 10.05 9.12
CA SER A 109 -3.20 9.27 8.56
C SER A 109 -4.55 9.97 8.70
N ASN A 110 -5.47 9.69 7.76
CA ASN A 110 -6.83 10.27 7.69
C ASN A 110 -6.90 11.79 7.41
N ILE A 111 -5.84 12.40 6.86
CA ILE A 111 -5.89 13.75 6.27
C ILE A 111 -6.23 13.69 4.76
N PRO A 112 -6.62 14.81 4.12
CA PRO A 112 -6.76 14.87 2.66
C PRO A 112 -5.40 14.74 1.93
N PHE A 113 -5.37 14.10 0.75
CA PHE A 113 -4.19 14.10 -0.13
C PHE A 113 -3.83 15.53 -0.58
N THR A 114 -2.53 15.80 -0.72
CA THR A 114 -2.05 17.09 -1.24
C THR A 114 -2.37 17.27 -2.72
N ARG A 115 -2.55 18.52 -3.14
CA ARG A 115 -2.85 18.87 -4.54
C ARG A 115 -1.75 19.76 -5.11
N TRP A 116 -0.82 19.15 -5.84
CA TRP A 116 0.27 19.86 -6.55
C TRP A 116 -0.22 20.72 -7.73
N LEU A 117 -1.44 20.45 -8.21
CA LEU A 117 -2.21 21.29 -9.13
C LEU A 117 -3.65 21.40 -8.60
N PRO A 118 -4.38 22.49 -8.90
CA PRO A 118 -5.79 22.64 -8.55
C PRO A 118 -6.67 21.48 -9.02
N ALA A 119 -7.80 21.28 -8.34
CA ALA A 119 -8.78 20.27 -8.75
C ALA A 119 -9.58 20.72 -9.99
N GLU A 120 -9.82 19.80 -10.92
CA GLU A 120 -10.69 20.03 -12.07
C GLU A 120 -11.99 19.22 -11.95
N TYR A 121 -13.03 19.87 -11.43
CA TYR A 121 -14.40 19.35 -11.38
C TYR A 121 -15.28 20.05 -12.42
N GLU A 122 -16.33 19.36 -12.86
CA GLU A 122 -17.30 19.79 -13.86
C GLU A 122 -18.09 21.05 -13.43
N ASP A 123 -18.43 21.13 -12.15
CA ASP A 123 -19.04 22.29 -11.48
C ASP A 123 -18.00 23.20 -10.78
N GLY A 124 -16.70 22.88 -10.91
CA GLY A 124 -15.62 23.50 -10.17
C GLY A 124 -15.56 23.15 -8.67
N THR A 125 -16.41 22.27 -8.12
CA THR A 125 -16.38 21.94 -6.68
C THR A 125 -16.33 20.45 -6.35
N SER A 126 -17.14 19.58 -6.97
CA SER A 126 -17.12 18.14 -6.68
C SER A 126 -17.75 17.21 -7.73
N LEU A 127 -18.42 17.71 -8.78
CA LEU A 127 -18.98 16.84 -9.81
C LEU A 127 -17.87 16.37 -10.77
N PRO A 128 -17.64 15.07 -10.95
CA PRO A 128 -16.53 14.57 -11.76
C PRO A 128 -16.73 14.87 -13.25
N LYS A 129 -15.65 15.18 -13.97
CA LYS A 129 -15.72 15.50 -15.41
C LYS A 129 -16.34 14.36 -16.22
N GLY A 130 -17.43 14.64 -16.93
CA GLY A 130 -18.21 13.63 -17.67
C GLY A 130 -19.39 13.05 -16.87
N TRP A 131 -19.79 13.72 -15.79
CA TRP A 131 -21.02 13.43 -15.04
C TRP A 131 -22.24 13.78 -15.90
N THR A 132 -22.28 15.00 -16.45
CA THR A 132 -23.34 15.44 -17.37
C THR A 132 -23.09 14.91 -18.79
N PRO A 133 -23.97 14.08 -19.37
CA PRO A 133 -23.68 13.36 -20.63
C PRO A 133 -23.32 14.21 -21.85
N ASN A 134 -23.80 15.46 -21.90
CA ASN A 134 -23.66 16.35 -23.05
C ASN A 134 -22.71 17.55 -22.79
N LEU A 135 -22.02 17.62 -21.66
CA LEU A 135 -21.11 18.73 -21.38
C LEU A 135 -19.71 18.48 -21.96
N SER A 136 -19.24 19.40 -22.80
CA SER A 136 -17.91 19.30 -23.42
C SER A 136 -16.80 19.82 -22.50
N VAL A 137 -15.76 19.03 -22.29
CA VAL A 137 -14.49 19.45 -21.70
C VAL A 137 -13.53 19.81 -22.84
N ASN A 138 -12.94 21.01 -22.81
CA ASN A 138 -12.08 21.53 -23.89
C ASN A 138 -12.70 21.41 -25.30
N ARG A 139 -14.02 21.63 -25.42
CA ARG A 139 -14.83 21.52 -26.65
C ARG A 139 -15.07 20.10 -27.20
N HIS A 140 -14.69 19.06 -26.46
CA HIS A 140 -15.01 17.66 -26.80
C HIS A 140 -15.77 16.97 -25.66
N LEU A 141 -16.61 15.98 -25.97
CA LEU A 141 -17.15 15.09 -24.94
C LEU A 141 -16.03 14.15 -24.45
N LEU A 142 -16.00 13.82 -23.15
CA LEU A 142 -15.06 12.83 -22.65
C LEU A 142 -15.55 11.41 -22.98
N PRO A 143 -14.67 10.50 -23.43
CA PRO A 143 -15.07 9.15 -23.79
C PRO A 143 -15.47 8.33 -22.56
N LEU A 144 -16.31 7.32 -22.78
CA LEU A 144 -16.63 6.33 -21.76
C LEU A 144 -15.37 5.52 -21.44
N VAL A 145 -14.96 5.49 -20.17
CA VAL A 145 -13.73 4.81 -19.72
C VAL A 145 -13.66 3.32 -20.10
N ARG A 146 -14.81 2.66 -20.25
CA ARG A 146 -14.91 1.28 -20.75
C ARG A 146 -14.72 1.17 -22.27
N GLU A 147 -15.09 2.18 -23.06
CA GLU A 147 -14.77 2.20 -24.49
C GLU A 147 -13.26 2.38 -24.69
N VAL A 148 -12.65 3.31 -23.95
CA VAL A 148 -11.19 3.50 -23.92
C VAL A 148 -10.47 2.21 -23.53
N SER A 149 -10.95 1.52 -22.49
CA SER A 149 -10.43 0.22 -22.07
C SER A 149 -10.54 -0.85 -23.16
N ASN A 150 -11.70 -0.95 -23.82
CA ASN A 150 -11.92 -1.90 -24.91
C ASN A 150 -11.06 -1.61 -26.16
N ARG A 151 -10.77 -0.34 -26.46
CA ARG A 151 -10.05 0.12 -27.66
C ARG A 151 -8.53 0.24 -27.49
N ILE A 152 -8.02 0.44 -26.28
CA ILE A 152 -6.59 0.68 -26.01
C ILE A 152 -5.98 -0.34 -25.03
N LEU A 153 -6.72 -0.79 -24.00
CA LEU A 153 -6.10 -1.53 -22.89
C LEU A 153 -6.09 -3.06 -23.06
N ARG A 154 -6.75 -3.60 -24.09
CA ARG A 154 -7.08 -5.03 -24.17
C ARG A 154 -5.86 -5.91 -24.45
N THR A 155 -5.66 -6.94 -23.62
CA THR A 155 -4.70 -8.04 -23.87
C THR A 155 -5.34 -9.38 -23.50
N ALA A 156 -5.42 -10.32 -24.45
CA ALA A 156 -5.85 -11.68 -24.13
C ALA A 156 -4.76 -12.41 -23.35
N ASN A 157 -5.12 -13.34 -22.45
CA ASN A 157 -4.14 -14.02 -21.59
C ASN A 157 -3.08 -14.85 -22.35
N SER A 158 -3.32 -15.18 -23.63
CA SER A 158 -2.37 -15.84 -24.55
C SER A 158 -1.28 -14.90 -25.06
N ASP A 159 -1.57 -13.60 -25.09
CA ASP A 159 -0.81 -12.58 -25.80
C ASP A 159 0.03 -11.75 -24.81
N VAL A 160 0.28 -12.28 -23.60
CA VAL A 160 0.92 -11.54 -22.51
C VAL A 160 2.44 -11.67 -22.60
N GLU A 161 3.10 -10.63 -23.10
CA GLU A 161 4.55 -10.51 -23.02
C GLU A 161 5.05 -10.47 -21.57
N SER A 162 6.13 -11.21 -21.31
CA SER A 162 6.76 -11.34 -19.98
C SER A 162 8.07 -10.56 -19.92
N ASP A 163 8.30 -9.86 -18.81
CA ASP A 163 9.44 -8.97 -18.61
C ASP A 163 10.76 -9.76 -18.57
N PRO A 164 11.72 -9.51 -19.48
CA PRO A 164 12.98 -10.26 -19.52
C PRO A 164 13.96 -9.89 -18.41
N LEU A 165 13.73 -8.80 -17.67
CA LEU A 165 14.63 -8.30 -16.63
C LEU A 165 14.08 -8.44 -15.20
N TYR A 166 12.75 -8.55 -15.03
CA TYR A 166 12.11 -8.46 -13.71
C TYR A 166 11.18 -9.62 -13.37
N THR A 167 11.25 -10.05 -12.12
CA THR A 167 10.44 -11.14 -11.54
C THR A 167 9.01 -10.67 -11.25
N HIS A 168 8.05 -11.58 -11.08
CA HIS A 168 6.68 -11.21 -10.71
C HIS A 168 6.63 -10.60 -9.29
N LEU A 169 7.64 -10.86 -8.45
CA LEU A 169 7.89 -10.12 -7.22
C LEU A 169 8.03 -8.62 -7.48
N VAL A 170 8.55 -8.14 -8.62
CA VAL A 170 8.55 -6.69 -8.91
C VAL A 170 7.12 -6.15 -8.95
N THR A 171 6.13 -6.87 -9.47
CA THR A 171 4.73 -6.41 -9.43
C THR A 171 4.10 -6.52 -8.03
N ILE A 172 4.41 -7.57 -7.27
CA ILE A 172 3.86 -7.81 -5.91
C ILE A 172 4.69 -7.13 -4.79
N PHE A 173 5.83 -6.56 -5.16
CA PHE A 173 6.56 -5.51 -4.47
C PHE A 173 6.42 -4.18 -5.28
N GLY A 174 5.40 -4.12 -6.12
CA GLY A 174 4.46 -3.02 -6.14
C GLY A 174 3.34 -3.23 -5.10
N GLN A 175 3.56 -4.03 -4.02
CA GLN A 175 2.62 -4.45 -2.94
C GLN A 175 3.19 -4.43 -1.45
N TRP A 176 3.90 -3.36 -0.99
CA TRP A 176 4.38 -3.01 0.39
C TRP A 176 4.98 -1.54 0.55
N THR A 177 4.26 -0.44 0.90
CA THR A 177 4.31 0.99 0.34
C THR A 177 2.93 1.69 0.11
N ASP A 178 2.52 2.09 -1.12
CA ASP A 178 1.21 2.67 -1.58
C ASP A 178 -0.12 1.87 -1.28
N HIS A 179 -0.30 1.51 -0.01
CA HIS A 179 -1.40 0.86 0.71
C HIS A 179 -1.18 1.17 2.23
N ASP A 180 0.09 1.30 2.67
CA ASP A 180 0.51 2.02 3.88
C ASP A 180 0.71 3.55 3.66
N LEU A 181 1.38 4.00 2.59
CA LEU A 181 1.44 5.41 2.21
C LEU A 181 0.08 5.97 1.80
N THR A 182 -0.79 5.15 1.19
CA THR A 182 -2.11 5.61 0.72
C THR A 182 -3.21 4.58 0.92
N PHE A 183 -4.35 5.06 1.41
CA PHE A 183 -5.62 4.35 1.32
C PHE A 183 -6.70 5.37 1.00
N THR A 184 -7.45 5.16 -0.09
CA THR A 184 -8.68 5.91 -0.36
C THR A 184 -9.84 5.03 0.09
N PRO A 185 -10.56 5.38 1.17
CA PRO A 185 -11.73 4.61 1.60
C PRO A 185 -13.01 5.07 0.88
N HIS A 186 -13.76 4.13 0.30
CA HIS A 186 -15.16 4.37 -0.08
C HIS A 186 -15.96 4.96 1.10
N SER A 187 -16.94 5.80 0.76
CA SER A 187 -18.06 6.09 1.67
C SER A 187 -18.77 4.78 2.06
N PRO A 188 -19.05 4.53 3.36
CA PRO A 188 -19.82 3.36 3.80
C PRO A 188 -21.33 3.52 3.52
N VAL A 189 -21.76 4.63 2.90
CA VAL A 189 -23.16 4.95 2.61
C VAL A 189 -23.63 4.15 1.39
N ILE A 190 -24.05 2.91 1.62
CA ILE A 190 -24.56 1.98 0.59
C ILE A 190 -25.89 2.42 -0.07
N ARG A 191 -26.50 3.53 0.38
CA ARG A 191 -27.76 4.04 -0.17
C ARG A 191 -27.75 5.55 -0.36
N SER A 192 -28.21 6.00 -1.52
CA SER A 192 -28.46 7.42 -1.79
C SER A 192 -29.36 8.04 -0.72
N PHE A 193 -28.93 9.17 -0.15
CA PHE A 193 -29.69 9.92 0.84
C PHE A 193 -30.97 10.56 0.25
N ASN A 194 -31.01 10.79 -1.07
CA ASN A 194 -32.11 11.50 -1.74
C ASN A 194 -33.24 10.58 -2.20
N ASN A 195 -32.94 9.33 -2.58
CA ASN A 195 -33.93 8.39 -3.13
C ASN A 195 -33.76 6.92 -2.67
N GLY A 196 -32.83 6.63 -1.75
CA GLY A 196 -32.68 5.30 -1.13
C GLY A 196 -32.04 4.23 -2.01
N VAL A 197 -31.58 4.59 -3.21
CA VAL A 197 -30.98 3.68 -4.21
C VAL A 197 -29.75 2.97 -3.66
N ASP A 198 -29.77 1.63 -3.73
CA ASP A 198 -28.73 0.70 -3.27
C ASP A 198 -27.57 0.67 -4.29
N CYS A 199 -26.41 1.23 -3.92
CA CYS A 199 -25.29 1.43 -4.84
C CYS A 199 -24.61 0.11 -5.27
N ASP A 200 -24.81 -1.00 -4.52
CA ASP A 200 -24.29 -2.32 -4.91
C ASP A 200 -25.17 -2.98 -6.00
N LYS A 201 -26.37 -2.43 -6.28
CA LYS A 201 -27.38 -3.01 -7.17
C LYS A 201 -27.88 -2.08 -8.29
N SER A 202 -27.34 -0.86 -8.38
CA SER A 202 -27.79 0.14 -9.33
C SER A 202 -26.64 0.80 -10.09
N CYS A 203 -26.82 1.00 -11.39
CA CYS A 203 -25.94 1.81 -12.24
C CYS A 203 -26.36 3.29 -12.30
N GLU A 204 -27.30 3.71 -11.44
CA GLU A 204 -27.81 5.09 -11.40
C GLU A 204 -26.73 6.06 -10.90
N ARG A 205 -26.46 7.11 -11.69
CA ARG A 205 -25.57 8.22 -11.31
C ARG A 205 -26.27 9.14 -10.30
N THR A 206 -26.29 8.71 -9.06
CA THR A 206 -26.82 9.44 -7.91
C THR A 206 -25.81 9.39 -6.77
N GLU A 207 -25.83 10.36 -5.87
CA GLU A 207 -24.89 10.44 -4.73
C GLU A 207 -25.26 9.40 -3.66
N PRO A 208 -24.33 8.54 -3.16
CA PRO A 208 -22.88 8.50 -3.41
C PRO A 208 -22.44 7.41 -4.42
N CYS A 209 -23.36 6.88 -5.23
CA CYS A 209 -23.13 5.78 -6.16
C CYS A 209 -22.23 6.17 -7.36
N PHE A 210 -20.92 6.22 -7.12
CA PHE A 210 -19.85 6.36 -8.14
C PHE A 210 -18.77 5.24 -7.99
N PRO A 211 -19.13 3.96 -8.19
CA PRO A 211 -18.27 2.76 -8.05
C PRO A 211 -16.93 2.81 -8.85
N ILE A 212 -15.77 2.24 -8.46
CA ILE A 212 -15.30 1.37 -7.32
C ILE A 212 -13.79 1.64 -7.05
N GLU A 213 -13.13 0.88 -6.15
CA GLU A 213 -11.70 1.00 -5.72
C GLU A 213 -10.95 -0.35 -5.56
N VAL A 214 -9.64 -0.43 -5.18
CA VAL A 214 -8.28 -0.02 -5.67
C VAL A 214 -7.24 -0.71 -4.70
N LEU A 215 -5.95 -0.95 -5.05
CA LEU A 215 -4.70 -0.46 -4.35
C LEU A 215 -3.38 -1.26 -4.52
N THR A 216 -2.25 -0.53 -4.33
CA THR A 216 -0.89 -0.77 -4.88
C THR A 216 0.16 -1.19 -3.82
N PHE A 217 1.36 -0.55 -3.63
CA PHE A 217 2.44 -1.02 -2.70
C PHE A 217 3.92 -0.40 -2.88
N ARG A 218 5.03 -1.18 -2.74
CA ARG A 218 6.55 -1.01 -2.87
C ARG A 218 7.15 -2.42 -2.54
N ASP A 219 8.47 -2.75 -2.53
CA ASP A 219 9.66 -1.98 -2.91
C ASP A 219 10.33 -2.41 -4.22
N TYR A 220 10.92 -1.42 -4.89
CA TYR A 220 10.56 -1.25 -6.28
C TYR A 220 11.47 -0.25 -7.01
N LEU A 221 11.78 0.89 -6.36
CA LEU A 221 11.94 2.16 -7.08
C LEU A 221 13.02 2.19 -8.16
N LEU A 222 14.18 1.59 -7.89
CA LEU A 222 15.32 1.56 -8.80
C LEU A 222 14.96 0.91 -10.15
N HIS A 223 14.11 -0.12 -10.13
CA HIS A 223 13.68 -0.87 -11.31
C HIS A 223 12.57 -0.16 -12.11
N ILE A 224 12.06 0.95 -11.59
CA ILE A 224 10.84 1.62 -12.06
C ILE A 224 11.10 2.99 -12.64
N VAL A 225 11.63 3.94 -11.87
CA VAL A 225 11.95 5.29 -12.39
C VAL A 225 13.26 5.31 -13.18
N GLY A 226 14.04 4.23 -13.10
CA GLY A 226 15.30 4.04 -13.81
C GLY A 226 16.47 4.84 -13.20
N PRO A 227 17.72 4.43 -13.51
CA PRO A 227 18.92 5.02 -12.91
C PRO A 227 19.06 6.52 -13.15
N ASP A 228 18.60 7.05 -14.29
CA ASP A 228 18.74 8.48 -14.62
C ASP A 228 17.87 9.39 -13.71
N PHE A 229 16.69 8.93 -13.28
CA PHE A 229 15.85 9.67 -12.33
C PHE A 229 16.33 9.48 -10.88
N ILE A 230 16.78 8.27 -10.52
CA ILE A 230 17.45 8.06 -9.23
C ILE A 230 18.67 8.99 -9.12
N ALA A 231 19.54 9.02 -10.13
CA ALA A 231 20.74 9.86 -10.17
C ALA A 231 20.44 11.35 -9.94
N ARG A 232 19.32 11.86 -10.48
CA ARG A 232 18.96 13.29 -10.48
C ARG A 232 18.12 13.75 -9.28
N GLN A 233 17.34 12.86 -8.65
CA GLN A 233 16.37 13.25 -7.60
C GLN A 233 16.50 12.47 -6.28
N LEU A 234 17.14 11.30 -6.28
CA LEU A 234 17.13 10.36 -5.14
C LEU A 234 18.52 9.79 -4.75
N SER A 235 19.57 10.13 -5.50
CA SER A 235 20.91 9.52 -5.42
C SER A 235 21.61 9.64 -4.06
N THR A 236 21.53 10.82 -3.44
CA THR A 236 22.01 11.05 -2.07
C THR A 236 20.83 11.49 -1.19
N TYR A 237 20.85 11.11 0.08
CA TYR A 237 19.97 11.71 1.09
C TYR A 237 20.64 13.00 1.62
N PRO A 238 20.00 14.18 1.52
CA PRO A 238 20.60 15.44 1.95
C PRO A 238 20.37 15.74 3.45
N GLY A 239 19.77 14.81 4.20
CA GLY A 239 19.23 15.05 5.54
C GLY A 239 17.72 15.27 5.54
N TYR A 240 17.17 15.41 6.74
CA TYR A 240 15.77 15.79 6.97
C TYR A 240 15.57 17.30 6.77
N ASP A 241 14.48 17.70 6.12
CA ASP A 241 14.07 19.09 5.95
C ASP A 241 12.63 19.27 6.44
N GLU A 242 12.45 20.06 7.50
CA GLU A 242 11.14 20.34 8.10
C GLU A 242 10.24 21.26 7.26
N ASN A 243 10.77 21.86 6.19
CA ASN A 243 10.00 22.62 5.20
C ASN A 243 9.42 21.72 4.09
N VAL A 244 9.88 20.46 3.98
CA VAL A 244 9.36 19.50 3.01
C VAL A 244 8.13 18.82 3.58
N ASP A 245 6.96 19.07 2.98
CA ASP A 245 5.75 18.28 3.23
C ASP A 245 5.88 16.86 2.63
N PRO A 246 5.92 15.79 3.46
CA PRO A 246 5.91 14.39 3.02
C PRO A 246 4.52 13.87 2.63
N SER A 247 3.44 14.63 2.84
CA SER A 247 2.07 14.16 2.62
C SER A 247 1.84 13.73 1.16
N ILE A 248 1.19 12.58 0.96
CA ILE A 248 1.02 12.01 -0.38
C ILE A 248 0.07 12.86 -1.22
N SER A 249 0.48 13.06 -2.48
CA SER A 249 -0.29 13.80 -3.47
C SER A 249 -1.37 12.97 -4.12
N ASN A 250 -2.47 13.64 -4.46
CA ASN A 250 -3.63 12.99 -5.05
C ASN A 250 -3.28 12.33 -6.41
N VAL A 251 -2.43 12.98 -7.23
CA VAL A 251 -1.99 12.41 -8.52
C VAL A 251 -1.16 11.13 -8.36
N PHE A 252 -0.38 11.02 -7.28
CA PHE A 252 0.42 9.83 -7.00
C PHE A 252 -0.49 8.63 -6.67
N ALA A 253 -1.32 8.77 -5.63
CA ALA A 253 -2.22 7.73 -5.13
C ALA A 253 -3.31 7.32 -6.13
N THR A 254 -3.65 8.22 -7.07
CA THR A 254 -4.80 8.06 -7.96
C THR A 254 -4.43 7.65 -9.37
N ALA A 255 -3.24 8.02 -9.84
CA ALA A 255 -2.78 7.72 -11.19
C ALA A 255 -1.34 7.18 -11.22
N ALA A 256 -0.36 7.97 -10.77
CA ALA A 256 1.04 7.72 -11.14
C ALA A 256 1.54 6.36 -10.65
N TYR A 257 1.22 5.94 -9.42
CA TYR A 257 1.72 4.67 -8.89
C TYR A 257 0.92 3.45 -9.34
N ARG A 258 -0.31 3.65 -9.88
CA ARG A 258 -1.18 2.58 -10.40
C ARG A 258 -0.78 2.06 -11.79
N PHE A 259 0.43 2.37 -12.25
CA PHE A 259 1.02 1.78 -13.47
C PHE A 259 1.29 0.27 -13.28
N ALA A 260 1.60 -0.16 -12.05
CA ALA A 260 1.90 -1.54 -11.69
C ALA A 260 0.78 -2.53 -12.06
N HIS A 261 -0.48 -2.06 -12.17
CA HIS A 261 -1.62 -2.85 -12.66
C HIS A 261 -1.38 -3.47 -14.06
N LEU A 262 -0.47 -2.91 -14.87
CA LEU A 262 -0.14 -3.38 -16.21
C LEU A 262 1.03 -4.38 -16.23
N MET A 263 1.68 -4.61 -15.08
CA MET A 263 2.74 -5.59 -14.86
C MET A 263 2.23 -6.89 -14.20
N VAL A 264 0.92 -7.01 -13.98
CA VAL A 264 0.28 -8.18 -13.35
C VAL A 264 0.10 -9.31 -14.34
N GLN A 265 0.64 -10.49 -14.02
CA GLN A 265 0.46 -11.70 -14.81
C GLN A 265 -0.95 -12.30 -14.59
N PRO A 266 -1.52 -13.03 -15.57
CA PRO A 266 -2.87 -13.60 -15.46
C PRO A 266 -2.99 -14.81 -14.51
N PHE A 267 -1.93 -15.15 -13.74
CA PHE A 267 -1.88 -16.29 -12.84
C PHE A 267 -1.27 -15.92 -11.48
N MET A 268 -1.78 -16.53 -10.40
CA MET A 268 -1.05 -16.65 -9.14
C MET A 268 -0.11 -17.85 -9.27
N PHE A 269 1.18 -17.61 -9.48
CA PHE A 269 2.14 -18.70 -9.69
C PHE A 269 2.41 -19.49 -8.41
N ARG A 270 2.48 -20.83 -8.52
CA ARG A 270 2.84 -21.74 -7.43
C ARG A 270 3.86 -22.77 -7.88
N LEU A 271 5.05 -22.74 -7.28
CA LEU A 271 6.16 -23.62 -7.63
C LEU A 271 6.55 -24.59 -6.50
N ASP A 272 7.08 -25.74 -6.86
CA ASP A 272 7.70 -26.68 -5.92
C ASP A 272 9.13 -26.24 -5.51
N GLU A 273 9.79 -27.00 -4.63
CA GLU A 273 11.21 -26.81 -4.26
C GLU A 273 12.16 -26.89 -5.48
N LYS A 274 11.72 -27.55 -6.55
CA LYS A 274 12.45 -27.67 -7.81
C LYS A 274 12.16 -26.48 -8.76
N TYR A 275 11.44 -25.46 -8.28
CA TYR A 275 11.01 -24.27 -9.03
C TYR A 275 10.22 -24.63 -10.31
N LYS A 276 9.57 -25.79 -10.29
CA LYS A 276 8.66 -26.28 -11.34
C LYS A 276 7.21 -26.08 -10.90
N GLU A 277 6.29 -26.16 -11.85
CA GLU A 277 4.86 -26.01 -11.60
C GLU A 277 4.38 -27.00 -10.52
N ASN A 278 3.76 -26.51 -9.45
CA ASN A 278 3.41 -27.36 -8.30
C ASN A 278 2.30 -28.36 -8.68
N SER A 279 2.66 -29.63 -8.80
CA SER A 279 1.76 -30.70 -9.29
C SER A 279 0.56 -30.99 -8.39
N LYS A 280 0.67 -30.69 -7.08
CA LYS A 280 -0.42 -30.86 -6.10
C LYS A 280 -1.34 -29.64 -6.05
N PHE A 281 -0.76 -28.44 -6.22
CA PHE A 281 -1.45 -27.16 -6.10
C PHE A 281 -1.06 -26.23 -7.26
N PRO A 282 -1.51 -26.51 -8.51
CA PRO A 282 -1.09 -25.75 -9.69
C PRO A 282 -1.56 -24.29 -9.66
N SER A 283 -0.88 -23.43 -10.42
CA SER A 283 -1.13 -21.97 -10.48
C SER A 283 -2.55 -21.65 -10.98
N PRO A 284 -3.45 -21.07 -10.16
CA PRO A 284 -4.77 -20.66 -10.62
C PRO A 284 -4.70 -19.36 -11.45
N LEU A 285 -5.64 -19.22 -12.39
CA LEU A 285 -5.95 -17.92 -13.00
C LEU A 285 -6.29 -16.89 -11.92
N LEU A 286 -5.80 -15.66 -12.09
CA LEU A 286 -5.81 -14.62 -11.06
C LEU A 286 -7.23 -14.31 -10.55
N HIS A 287 -8.26 -14.34 -11.40
CA HIS A 287 -9.65 -14.12 -10.95
C HIS A 287 -10.15 -15.14 -9.91
N LYS A 288 -9.51 -16.31 -9.79
CA LYS A 288 -9.80 -17.36 -8.80
C LYS A 288 -8.93 -17.27 -7.53
N ALA A 289 -8.07 -16.25 -7.43
CA ALA A 289 -7.16 -16.01 -6.32
C ALA A 289 -7.50 -14.76 -5.49
N PHE A 290 -8.29 -13.83 -6.05
CA PHE A 290 -8.80 -12.69 -5.28
C PHE A 290 -9.62 -13.13 -4.07
N PHE A 291 -9.27 -12.60 -2.88
CA PHE A 291 -9.93 -12.89 -1.61
C PHE A 291 -10.02 -14.39 -1.28
N ALA A 292 -8.97 -15.15 -1.62
CA ALA A 292 -8.88 -16.59 -1.46
C ALA A 292 -7.86 -17.07 -0.39
N PRO A 293 -7.96 -16.63 0.89
CA PRO A 293 -6.97 -16.96 1.92
C PRO A 293 -6.88 -18.46 2.23
N TRP A 294 -7.94 -19.22 1.96
CA TRP A 294 -7.94 -20.69 2.07
C TRP A 294 -6.86 -21.35 1.19
N ARG A 295 -6.39 -20.70 0.12
CA ARG A 295 -5.29 -21.21 -0.70
C ARG A 295 -3.96 -21.21 0.05
N ILE A 296 -3.72 -20.22 0.91
CA ILE A 296 -2.52 -20.19 1.75
C ILE A 296 -2.65 -21.27 2.84
N VAL A 297 -3.78 -21.32 3.53
CA VAL A 297 -3.99 -22.22 4.68
C VAL A 297 -4.03 -23.71 4.28
N PHE A 298 -4.65 -24.04 3.14
CA PHE A 298 -4.92 -25.45 2.76
C PHE A 298 -4.30 -25.89 1.43
N GLU A 299 -3.81 -24.97 0.58
CA GLU A 299 -3.22 -25.30 -0.73
C GLU A 299 -1.70 -24.99 -0.80
N GLY A 300 -0.98 -25.24 0.30
CA GLY A 300 0.48 -25.37 0.30
C GLY A 300 1.30 -24.30 1.04
N GLY A 301 0.68 -23.40 1.81
CA GLY A 301 1.40 -22.35 2.54
C GLY A 301 1.85 -21.19 1.65
N VAL A 302 2.83 -20.41 2.13
CA VAL A 302 3.37 -19.24 1.42
C VAL A 302 4.51 -19.60 0.45
N ASP A 303 5.35 -20.59 0.78
CA ASP A 303 6.55 -20.93 0.00
C ASP A 303 6.29 -21.16 -1.49
N PRO A 304 5.25 -21.89 -1.93
CA PRO A 304 5.01 -22.11 -3.36
C PRO A 304 4.70 -20.80 -4.09
N ILE A 305 3.99 -19.88 -3.42
CA ILE A 305 3.64 -18.57 -3.95
C ILE A 305 4.90 -17.70 -4.01
N LEU A 306 5.71 -17.66 -2.95
CA LEU A 306 6.94 -16.88 -2.88
C LEU A 306 7.99 -17.35 -3.91
N ARG A 307 8.19 -18.67 -4.07
CA ARG A 307 8.96 -19.23 -5.20
C ARG A 307 8.36 -18.82 -6.55
N GLY A 308 7.03 -18.78 -6.65
CA GLY A 308 6.31 -18.27 -7.83
C GLY A 308 6.53 -16.79 -8.13
N LEU A 309 6.68 -15.94 -7.11
CA LEU A 309 6.98 -14.51 -7.27
C LEU A 309 8.40 -14.29 -7.80
N VAL A 310 9.40 -14.96 -7.23
CA VAL A 310 10.82 -14.75 -7.60
C VAL A 310 11.28 -15.60 -8.79
N GLY A 311 10.64 -16.75 -9.03
CA GLY A 311 10.99 -17.70 -10.09
C GLY A 311 10.26 -17.51 -11.43
N ARG A 312 9.29 -16.60 -11.50
CA ARG A 312 8.58 -16.24 -12.75
C ARG A 312 8.75 -14.75 -13.04
N GLN A 313 8.58 -14.37 -14.30
CA GLN A 313 8.71 -13.00 -14.78
C GLN A 313 7.45 -12.16 -14.49
N ALA A 314 7.60 -10.86 -14.28
CA ALA A 314 6.48 -9.92 -14.34
C ALA A 314 5.87 -9.88 -15.76
N LYS A 315 4.67 -9.32 -15.92
CA LYS A 315 4.19 -8.95 -17.25
C LYS A 315 4.92 -7.68 -17.70
N LEU A 316 5.29 -7.60 -18.97
CA LEU A 316 5.76 -6.37 -19.59
C LEU A 316 4.55 -5.51 -20.00
N ASN A 317 4.59 -4.19 -19.78
CA ASN A 317 3.60 -3.29 -20.36
C ASN A 317 4.11 -2.80 -21.73
N THR A 318 3.36 -3.10 -22.79
CA THR A 318 3.59 -2.56 -24.14
C THR A 318 2.40 -1.69 -24.56
N GLN A 319 2.55 -0.94 -25.65
CA GLN A 319 1.53 0.01 -26.12
C GLN A 319 0.33 -0.65 -26.82
N ASP A 320 0.50 -1.89 -27.26
CA ASP A 320 -0.52 -2.75 -27.87
C ASP A 320 -1.11 -3.76 -26.88
N GLN A 321 -0.38 -4.12 -25.80
CA GLN A 321 -0.76 -5.13 -24.82
C GLN A 321 -0.71 -4.58 -23.38
N MET A 322 -1.57 -3.61 -23.04
CA MET A 322 -1.50 -2.96 -21.71
C MET A 322 -2.03 -3.86 -20.56
N MET A 323 -3.30 -4.31 -20.60
CA MET A 323 -3.98 -4.95 -19.46
C MET A 323 -4.64 -6.29 -19.80
N THR A 324 -4.36 -7.30 -18.97
CA THR A 324 -4.89 -8.67 -19.10
C THR A 324 -6.40 -8.72 -18.86
N ASP A 325 -7.08 -9.66 -19.54
CA ASP A 325 -8.51 -9.93 -19.32
C ASP A 325 -8.84 -10.31 -17.86
N GLU A 326 -7.87 -10.83 -17.10
CA GLU A 326 -8.02 -11.11 -15.67
C GLU A 326 -8.31 -9.86 -14.82
N LEU A 327 -7.82 -8.69 -15.26
CA LEU A 327 -8.05 -7.39 -14.62
C LEU A 327 -9.06 -6.51 -15.37
N ARG A 328 -9.18 -6.68 -16.69
CA ARG A 328 -10.04 -5.87 -17.56
C ARG A 328 -11.47 -6.41 -17.71
N ASP A 329 -11.67 -7.74 -17.60
CA ASP A 329 -12.98 -8.41 -17.81
C ASP A 329 -13.36 -9.38 -16.67
N ARG A 330 -12.47 -9.62 -15.69
CA ARG A 330 -12.64 -10.66 -14.68
C ARG A 330 -12.24 -10.22 -13.26
N LEU A 331 -11.97 -8.94 -13.04
CA LEU A 331 -11.62 -8.43 -11.70
C LEU A 331 -12.77 -8.75 -10.73
N PHE A 332 -12.43 -9.45 -9.65
CA PHE A 332 -13.34 -9.99 -8.63
C PHE A 332 -14.49 -10.88 -9.15
N LYS A 333 -14.40 -11.46 -10.36
CA LYS A 333 -15.45 -12.34 -10.94
C LYS A 333 -15.78 -13.60 -10.12
N PHE A 334 -14.91 -14.00 -9.19
CA PHE A 334 -15.18 -15.09 -8.24
C PHE A 334 -15.93 -14.62 -6.98
N SER A 335 -15.92 -13.32 -6.69
CA SER A 335 -16.32 -12.73 -5.40
C SER A 335 -17.35 -11.60 -5.51
N ALA A 336 -17.90 -11.37 -6.71
CA ALA A 336 -18.92 -10.36 -7.00
C ALA A 336 -19.82 -10.83 -8.15
N GLU A 337 -21.08 -10.36 -8.18
CA GLU A 337 -22.06 -10.73 -9.23
C GLU A 337 -21.69 -10.15 -10.61
N LEU A 338 -21.07 -8.97 -10.63
CA LEU A 338 -20.55 -8.32 -11.84
C LEU A 338 -19.02 -8.32 -11.82
N ALA A 339 -18.41 -8.78 -12.91
CA ALA A 339 -16.98 -8.70 -13.13
C ALA A 339 -16.56 -7.27 -13.55
N LEU A 340 -15.41 -6.82 -13.07
CA LEU A 340 -14.99 -5.43 -13.16
C LEU A 340 -13.81 -5.22 -14.13
N ASP A 341 -13.53 -3.94 -14.43
CA ASP A 341 -12.47 -3.48 -15.32
C ASP A 341 -11.56 -2.48 -14.60
N LEU A 342 -10.34 -2.93 -14.24
CA LEU A 342 -9.39 -2.12 -13.46
C LEU A 342 -8.86 -0.90 -14.23
N GLY A 343 -8.79 -0.99 -15.56
CA GLY A 343 -8.33 0.11 -16.42
C GLY A 343 -9.37 1.21 -16.51
N ALA A 344 -10.64 0.82 -16.73
CA ALA A 344 -11.76 1.75 -16.68
C ALA A 344 -11.91 2.40 -15.29
N LEU A 345 -11.76 1.62 -14.21
CA LEU A 345 -11.81 2.12 -12.83
C LEU A 345 -10.69 3.12 -12.52
N ASN A 346 -9.46 2.90 -13.01
CA ASN A 346 -8.37 3.86 -12.84
C ASN A 346 -8.66 5.22 -13.50
N MET A 347 -9.16 5.22 -14.74
CA MET A 347 -9.56 6.45 -15.43
C MET A 347 -10.74 7.13 -14.73
N GLN A 348 -11.77 6.38 -14.32
CA GLN A 348 -12.94 6.91 -13.63
C GLN A 348 -12.58 7.53 -12.27
N ARG A 349 -11.70 6.88 -11.49
CA ARG A 349 -11.23 7.40 -10.20
C ARG A 349 -10.34 8.65 -10.37
N GLY A 350 -9.63 8.79 -11.49
CA GLY A 350 -8.97 10.05 -11.86
C GLY A 350 -9.93 11.22 -12.08
N ARG A 351 -11.11 10.95 -12.66
CA ARG A 351 -12.18 11.95 -12.85
C ARG A 351 -12.89 12.28 -11.53
N ASP A 352 -13.15 11.26 -10.70
CA ASP A 352 -13.69 11.36 -9.33
C ASP A 352 -12.84 12.23 -8.40
N HIS A 353 -11.52 12.07 -8.44
CA HIS A 353 -10.61 12.88 -7.65
C HIS A 353 -10.35 14.29 -8.24
N GLY A 354 -10.98 14.63 -9.36
CA GLY A 354 -10.82 15.91 -10.03
C GLY A 354 -9.39 16.14 -10.51
N LEU A 355 -8.73 15.12 -11.08
CA LEU A 355 -7.37 15.28 -11.60
C LEU A 355 -7.35 16.14 -12.89
N PRO A 356 -6.41 17.09 -13.01
CA PRO A 356 -6.10 17.75 -14.27
C PRO A 356 -5.73 16.77 -15.39
N GLY A 357 -6.00 17.16 -16.64
CA GLY A 357 -5.67 16.38 -17.83
C GLY A 357 -4.16 16.23 -18.09
N TYR A 358 -3.81 15.22 -18.88
CA TYR A 358 -2.44 14.79 -19.19
C TYR A 358 -1.44 15.93 -19.48
N ASN A 359 -1.79 16.89 -20.34
CA ASN A 359 -0.90 18.00 -20.71
C ASN A 359 -0.51 18.91 -19.53
N GLN A 360 -1.37 19.06 -18.52
CA GLN A 360 -1.04 19.87 -17.34
C GLN A 360 -0.02 19.19 -16.45
N TRP A 361 -0.09 17.87 -16.32
CA TRP A 361 0.92 17.09 -15.60
C TRP A 361 2.24 17.01 -16.37
N ARG A 362 2.21 16.95 -17.71
CA ARG A 362 3.43 17.17 -18.52
C ARG A 362 4.02 18.56 -18.31
N LYS A 363 3.20 19.62 -18.30
CA LYS A 363 3.66 20.98 -17.99
C LYS A 363 4.30 21.09 -16.60
N PHE A 364 3.69 20.48 -15.57
CA PHE A 364 4.23 20.40 -14.21
C PHE A 364 5.62 19.76 -14.19
N CYS A 365 5.81 18.66 -14.91
CA CYS A 365 7.11 17.97 -15.06
C CYS A 365 8.09 18.64 -16.04
N GLY A 366 7.81 19.86 -16.53
CA GLY A 366 8.67 20.55 -17.51
C GLY A 366 8.69 19.91 -18.92
N LEU A 367 7.76 19.00 -19.20
CA LEU A 367 7.68 18.23 -20.43
C LEU A 367 6.84 18.92 -21.52
N SER A 368 7.10 18.56 -22.78
CA SER A 368 6.36 19.02 -23.94
C SER A 368 4.86 18.75 -23.84
N GLN A 369 4.01 19.75 -24.08
CA GLN A 369 2.55 19.60 -24.16
C GLN A 369 2.11 19.43 -25.64
N PRO A 370 1.89 18.21 -26.16
CA PRO A 370 1.41 18.00 -27.53
C PRO A 370 0.02 18.59 -27.76
N ARG A 371 -0.22 19.20 -28.92
CA ARG A 371 -1.50 19.84 -29.30
C ARG A 371 -2.18 19.20 -30.51
N ASN A 372 -1.55 18.22 -31.16
CA ASN A 372 -2.06 17.57 -32.37
C ASN A 372 -1.44 16.16 -32.55
N LEU A 373 -1.93 15.41 -33.54
CA LEU A 373 -1.51 14.04 -33.82
C LEU A 373 0.00 13.89 -34.00
N ALA A 374 0.65 14.73 -34.81
CA ALA A 374 2.09 14.63 -35.06
C ALA A 374 2.92 14.86 -33.78
N GLN A 375 2.48 15.78 -32.91
CA GLN A 375 3.15 16.03 -31.63
C GLN A 375 2.89 14.91 -30.61
N LEU A 376 1.66 14.38 -30.54
CA LEU A 376 1.33 13.27 -29.63
C LEU A 376 2.02 11.97 -30.07
N ALA A 377 2.05 11.67 -31.37
CA ALA A 377 2.77 10.54 -31.95
C ALA A 377 4.27 10.59 -31.62
N ARG A 378 4.88 11.78 -31.63
CA ARG A 378 6.27 11.98 -31.22
C ARG A 378 6.50 11.78 -29.72
N VAL A 379 5.53 12.12 -28.86
CA VAL A 379 5.62 11.88 -27.41
C VAL A 379 5.43 10.40 -27.06
N MET A 380 4.49 9.73 -27.72
CA MET A 380 4.22 8.30 -27.54
C MET A 380 5.21 7.40 -28.31
N ASN A 381 6.00 7.95 -29.23
CA ASN A 381 6.78 7.19 -30.23
C ASN A 381 5.91 6.19 -31.05
N ASN A 382 4.62 6.51 -31.21
CA ASN A 382 3.61 5.61 -31.77
C ASN A 382 2.45 6.41 -32.36
N THR A 383 2.31 6.35 -33.69
CA THR A 383 1.30 7.13 -34.43
C THR A 383 -0.10 6.57 -34.28
N ASP A 384 -0.26 5.25 -34.26
CA ASP A 384 -1.59 4.61 -34.21
C ASP A 384 -2.20 4.68 -32.81
N LEU A 385 -1.39 4.56 -31.75
CA LEU A 385 -1.84 4.84 -30.38
C LEU A 385 -2.21 6.32 -30.22
N ALA A 386 -1.38 7.25 -30.72
CA ALA A 386 -1.69 8.68 -30.68
C ALA A 386 -2.96 9.04 -31.47
N LYS A 387 -3.22 8.35 -32.59
CA LYS A 387 -4.46 8.48 -33.35
C LYS A 387 -5.65 7.95 -32.55
N ASN A 388 -5.59 6.73 -32.04
CA ASN A 388 -6.67 6.13 -31.22
C ASN A 388 -7.00 6.98 -29.98
N LEU A 389 -6.00 7.60 -29.34
CA LEU A 389 -6.19 8.54 -28.24
C LEU A 389 -6.94 9.80 -28.68
N LEU A 390 -6.62 10.39 -29.85
CA LEU A 390 -7.33 11.57 -30.36
C LEU A 390 -8.72 11.24 -30.89
N ASP A 391 -8.91 10.08 -31.52
CA ASP A 391 -10.21 9.55 -31.94
C ASP A 391 -11.15 9.24 -30.75
N LEU A 392 -10.63 9.25 -29.51
CA LEU A 392 -11.39 9.08 -28.26
C LEU A 392 -11.55 10.38 -27.46
N TYR A 393 -10.49 11.19 -27.32
CA TYR A 393 -10.46 12.34 -26.42
C TYR A 393 -10.56 13.71 -27.12
N GLY A 394 -10.39 13.77 -28.44
CA GLY A 394 -10.39 14.98 -29.27
C GLY A 394 -9.13 15.85 -29.15
N THR A 395 -8.63 16.06 -27.92
CA THR A 395 -7.39 16.80 -27.62
C THR A 395 -6.52 16.03 -26.61
N PRO A 396 -5.17 16.11 -26.66
CA PRO A 396 -4.30 15.57 -25.61
C PRO A 396 -4.54 16.21 -24.23
N ASP A 397 -5.14 17.39 -24.16
CA ASP A 397 -5.53 18.04 -22.91
C ASP A 397 -6.62 17.27 -22.13
N ASN A 398 -7.40 16.43 -22.83
CA ASN A 398 -8.50 15.66 -22.24
C ASN A 398 -8.11 14.25 -21.79
N ILE A 399 -6.92 13.76 -22.18
CA ILE A 399 -6.48 12.40 -21.85
C ILE A 399 -6.38 12.25 -20.32
N ASP A 400 -7.04 11.22 -19.78
CA ASP A 400 -6.98 10.89 -18.35
C ASP A 400 -5.52 10.61 -17.96
N VAL A 401 -5.00 11.29 -16.94
CA VAL A 401 -3.55 11.26 -16.61
C VAL A 401 -3.02 9.84 -16.32
N TRP A 402 -3.85 8.92 -15.82
CA TRP A 402 -3.45 7.51 -15.71
C TRP A 402 -3.09 6.91 -17.07
N LEU A 403 -4.00 7.00 -18.04
CA LEU A 403 -3.82 6.47 -19.40
C LEU A 403 -2.64 7.14 -20.11
N GLY A 404 -2.55 8.47 -20.02
CA GLY A 404 -1.48 9.22 -20.67
C GLY A 404 -0.08 8.86 -20.15
N GLY A 405 0.05 8.60 -18.85
CA GLY A 405 1.34 8.22 -18.25
C GLY A 405 1.77 6.78 -18.49
N VAL A 406 0.83 5.82 -18.61
CA VAL A 406 1.13 4.43 -18.95
C VAL A 406 1.31 4.18 -20.46
N ALA A 407 0.79 5.08 -21.30
CA ALA A 407 0.98 5.08 -22.75
C ALA A 407 2.37 5.57 -23.19
N GLU A 408 3.09 6.31 -22.35
CA GLU A 408 4.43 6.82 -22.67
C GLU A 408 5.48 5.69 -22.72
N PRO A 409 6.41 5.71 -23.70
CA PRO A 409 7.48 4.73 -23.78
C PRO A 409 8.42 4.84 -22.57
N PHE A 410 8.90 3.70 -22.07
CA PHE A 410 9.69 3.65 -20.83
C PHE A 410 10.97 4.48 -20.88
N VAL A 411 11.32 5.08 -19.75
CA VAL A 411 12.65 5.64 -19.51
C VAL A 411 13.70 4.51 -19.45
N ARG A 412 14.96 4.83 -19.81
CA ARG A 412 16.06 3.85 -19.86
C ARG A 412 16.23 3.18 -18.49
N GLY A 413 16.07 1.84 -18.46
CA GLY A 413 16.21 1.05 -17.24
C GLY A 413 15.05 1.16 -16.24
N GLY A 414 13.94 1.80 -16.61
CA GLY A 414 12.70 1.87 -15.82
C GLY A 414 11.55 1.06 -16.41
N ARG A 415 10.35 1.23 -15.82
CA ARG A 415 9.05 0.66 -16.26
C ARG A 415 7.91 1.67 -16.23
N VAL A 416 8.25 2.95 -16.27
CA VAL A 416 7.31 4.06 -16.50
C VAL A 416 7.87 5.02 -17.55
N GLY A 417 6.98 5.74 -18.24
CA GLY A 417 7.37 6.82 -19.12
C GLY A 417 7.82 8.09 -18.37
N PRO A 418 8.43 9.07 -19.07
CA PRO A 418 8.97 10.30 -18.47
C PRO A 418 8.04 11.05 -17.51
N LEU A 419 6.73 11.12 -17.81
CA LEU A 419 5.75 11.77 -16.93
C LEU A 419 5.65 11.08 -15.56
N PHE A 420 5.49 9.75 -15.56
CA PHE A 420 5.35 8.99 -14.32
C PHE A 420 6.69 8.83 -13.59
N ALA A 421 7.82 8.76 -14.30
CA ALA A 421 9.15 8.81 -13.67
C ALA A 421 9.33 10.09 -12.85
N CYS A 422 8.94 11.24 -13.39
CA CYS A 422 8.89 12.53 -12.68
C CYS A 422 7.95 12.49 -11.46
N LEU A 423 6.68 12.13 -11.63
CA LEU A 423 5.68 12.20 -10.55
C LEU A 423 6.00 11.24 -9.39
N ILE A 424 6.45 10.02 -9.70
CA ILE A 424 6.84 9.00 -8.70
C ILE A 424 8.10 9.47 -7.96
N ALA A 425 9.18 9.80 -8.67
CA ALA A 425 10.44 10.18 -8.01
C ALA A 425 10.28 11.46 -7.16
N THR A 426 9.46 12.44 -7.60
CA THR A 426 9.12 13.63 -6.80
C THR A 426 8.39 13.27 -5.51
N GLN A 427 7.46 12.32 -5.52
CA GLN A 427 6.79 11.89 -4.28
C GLN A 427 7.75 11.17 -3.33
N PHE A 428 8.58 10.25 -3.85
CA PHE A 428 9.54 9.53 -3.02
C PHE A 428 10.67 10.41 -2.48
N GLN A 429 11.02 11.48 -3.19
CA GLN A 429 11.92 12.51 -2.68
C GLN A 429 11.29 13.19 -1.46
N LYS A 430 10.02 13.61 -1.56
CA LYS A 430 9.28 14.28 -0.50
C LYS A 430 9.09 13.42 0.75
N ILE A 431 8.67 12.16 0.61
CA ILE A 431 8.51 11.29 1.79
C ILE A 431 9.84 10.99 2.48
N ARG A 432 10.95 10.96 1.73
CA ARG A 432 12.28 10.70 2.29
C ARG A 432 12.83 11.92 3.05
N GLN A 433 12.74 13.11 2.44
CA GLN A 433 13.26 14.36 3.01
C GLN A 433 12.41 14.89 4.15
N GLY A 434 11.08 14.82 4.04
CA GLY A 434 10.13 15.30 5.06
C GLY A 434 9.88 14.31 6.21
N ASP A 435 10.60 13.19 6.29
CA ASP A 435 10.48 12.19 7.36
C ASP A 435 11.63 12.32 8.38
N ARG A 436 11.30 12.87 9.56
CA ARG A 436 12.23 13.07 10.66
C ARG A 436 12.89 11.79 11.16
N LEU A 437 12.21 10.64 11.01
CA LEU A 437 12.69 9.33 11.47
C LEU A 437 13.13 8.43 10.31
N TRP A 438 13.47 9.02 9.15
CA TRP A 438 14.12 8.29 8.06
C TRP A 438 15.43 7.65 8.55
N TRP A 439 15.69 6.40 8.15
CA TRP A 439 16.75 5.58 8.76
C TRP A 439 18.18 6.09 8.53
N GLU A 440 18.41 6.86 7.45
CA GLU A 440 19.71 7.51 7.19
C GLU A 440 19.91 8.80 8.00
N ASN A 441 18.86 9.34 8.64
CA ASN A 441 18.93 10.60 9.38
C ASN A 441 19.77 10.47 10.66
N GLU A 442 20.38 11.58 11.09
CA GLU A 442 21.26 11.59 12.26
C GLU A 442 20.45 11.40 13.56
N GLY A 443 20.99 10.59 14.47
CA GLY A 443 20.34 10.29 15.76
C GLY A 443 19.17 9.28 15.70
N VAL A 444 18.76 8.81 14.51
CA VAL A 444 17.72 7.77 14.38
C VAL A 444 18.28 6.38 14.62
N PHE A 445 19.46 6.09 14.07
CA PHE A 445 20.25 4.88 14.29
C PHE A 445 21.73 5.25 14.48
N THR A 446 22.48 4.43 15.22
CA THR A 446 23.95 4.54 15.29
C THR A 446 24.59 4.10 13.97
N GLU A 447 25.85 4.43 13.71
CA GLU A 447 26.49 4.03 12.45
C GLU A 447 26.63 2.50 12.32
N ALA A 448 26.92 1.79 13.42
CA ALA A 448 26.94 0.33 13.44
C ALA A 448 25.55 -0.27 13.13
N GLN A 449 24.47 0.33 13.65
CA GLN A 449 23.10 -0.06 13.27
C GLN A 449 22.82 0.22 11.79
N ARG A 450 23.29 1.35 11.25
CA ARG A 450 23.17 1.67 9.82
C ARG A 450 24.00 0.75 8.92
N GLU A 451 25.12 0.22 9.42
CA GLU A 451 25.94 -0.78 8.72
C GLU A 451 25.16 -2.09 8.55
N SER A 452 24.64 -2.70 9.62
CA SER A 452 23.78 -3.90 9.56
C SER A 452 22.53 -3.70 8.69
N LEU A 453 21.91 -2.51 8.74
CA LEU A 453 20.76 -2.18 7.88
C LEU A 453 21.11 -2.15 6.39
N ARG A 454 22.32 -1.71 6.00
CA ARG A 454 22.77 -1.70 4.59
C ARG A 454 23.01 -3.10 4.04
N GLU A 455 23.36 -4.07 4.88
CA GLU A 455 23.58 -5.47 4.48
C GLU A 455 22.27 -6.28 4.36
N THR A 456 21.15 -5.73 4.84
CA THR A 456 19.85 -6.41 4.80
C THR A 456 19.37 -6.61 3.36
N SER A 457 18.96 -7.84 3.02
CA SER A 457 18.39 -8.16 1.70
C SER A 457 17.04 -8.87 1.82
N LEU A 458 16.16 -8.65 0.83
CA LEU A 458 14.88 -9.38 0.75
C LEU A 458 15.08 -10.89 0.54
N ALA A 459 16.23 -11.29 -0.04
CA ALA A 459 16.62 -12.68 -0.15
C ALA A 459 16.84 -13.30 1.24
N ARG A 460 17.57 -12.61 2.13
CA ARG A 460 17.76 -12.99 3.54
C ARG A 460 16.42 -13.08 4.29
N ILE A 461 15.57 -12.06 4.16
CA ILE A 461 14.22 -12.04 4.77
C ILE A 461 13.39 -13.26 4.33
N MET A 462 13.42 -13.64 3.04
CA MET A 462 12.76 -14.85 2.57
C MET A 462 13.34 -16.12 3.21
N CYS A 463 14.68 -16.24 3.28
CA CYS A 463 15.36 -17.37 3.90
C CYS A 463 15.08 -17.53 5.40
N ASP A 464 14.94 -16.43 6.15
CA ASP A 464 14.69 -16.47 7.61
C ASP A 464 13.23 -16.76 7.98
N ASN A 465 12.29 -16.55 7.06
CA ASN A 465 10.85 -16.57 7.35
C ASN A 465 10.07 -17.64 6.55
N THR A 466 10.74 -18.55 5.85
CA THR A 466 10.10 -19.58 5.01
C THR A 466 10.88 -20.90 5.00
N GLY A 467 10.30 -21.96 4.42
CA GLY A 467 11.01 -23.21 4.08
C GLY A 467 11.71 -23.18 2.72
N ILE A 468 12.09 -22.00 2.22
CA ILE A 468 12.85 -21.85 0.97
C ILE A 468 14.34 -21.83 1.30
N THR A 469 15.10 -22.78 0.75
CA THR A 469 16.56 -22.90 0.97
C THR A 469 17.42 -22.33 -0.15
N GLU A 470 16.82 -21.96 -1.29
CA GLU A 470 17.52 -21.37 -2.45
C GLU A 470 16.65 -20.25 -3.05
N VAL A 471 17.25 -19.08 -3.25
CA VAL A 471 16.59 -17.85 -3.73
C VAL A 471 17.46 -17.12 -4.75
N PRO A 472 16.89 -16.27 -5.63
CA PRO A 472 17.69 -15.40 -6.49
C PRO A 472 18.46 -14.36 -5.67
N ASP A 473 19.74 -14.13 -5.99
CA ASP A 473 20.63 -13.17 -5.29
C ASP A 473 20.04 -11.75 -5.22
N ARG A 474 19.20 -11.43 -6.22
CA ARG A 474 18.46 -10.17 -6.33
C ARG A 474 17.00 -10.52 -6.67
N PRO A 475 16.12 -10.72 -5.67
CA PRO A 475 14.75 -11.24 -5.88
C PRO A 475 13.89 -10.48 -6.90
N PHE A 476 14.22 -9.23 -7.22
CA PHE A 476 13.56 -8.40 -8.23
C PHE A 476 14.05 -8.66 -9.67
N GLN A 477 15.30 -9.09 -9.85
CA GLN A 477 15.92 -9.23 -11.16
C GLN A 477 15.74 -10.66 -11.67
N TYR A 478 15.02 -10.83 -12.78
CA TYR A 478 14.76 -12.16 -13.32
C TYR A 478 16.05 -12.81 -13.83
N ARG A 479 16.26 -14.05 -13.42
CA ARG A 479 17.28 -14.95 -13.95
C ARG A 479 16.70 -16.36 -14.09
N PRO A 480 17.11 -17.13 -15.12
CA PRO A 480 16.77 -18.54 -15.20
C PRO A 480 17.47 -19.33 -14.09
N ARG A 481 16.78 -20.29 -13.46
CA ARG A 481 17.37 -21.10 -12.38
C ARG A 481 18.63 -21.81 -12.86
N GLY A 482 19.67 -21.81 -12.02
CA GLY A 482 21.03 -22.20 -12.38
C GLY A 482 21.95 -21.02 -12.74
N SER A 483 21.43 -19.78 -12.73
CA SER A 483 22.20 -18.55 -12.85
C SER A 483 21.61 -17.48 -11.94
N GLY A 484 22.42 -16.84 -11.10
CA GLY A 484 21.95 -15.79 -10.18
C GLY A 484 20.99 -16.26 -9.09
N TYR A 485 21.23 -17.47 -8.56
CA TYR A 485 20.59 -18.05 -7.39
C TYR A 485 21.68 -18.49 -6.41
N THR A 486 21.39 -18.38 -5.12
CA THR A 486 22.30 -18.69 -4.00
C THR A 486 21.56 -19.53 -2.96
N GLN A 487 22.28 -20.36 -2.18
CA GLN A 487 21.67 -21.05 -1.05
C GLN A 487 21.49 -20.10 0.12
N CYS A 488 20.47 -20.32 0.94
CA CYS A 488 20.17 -19.53 2.12
C CYS A 488 21.23 -19.65 3.24
N GLU A 489 22.18 -20.57 3.13
CA GLU A 489 23.35 -20.64 4.02
C GLU A 489 24.49 -19.68 3.61
N ASP A 490 24.54 -19.27 2.34
CA ASP A 490 25.55 -18.34 1.81
C ASP A 490 25.19 -16.86 2.01
N ILE A 491 23.93 -16.53 2.35
CA ILE A 491 23.45 -15.15 2.51
C ILE A 491 23.68 -14.66 3.96
N PRO A 492 24.46 -13.59 4.19
CA PRO A 492 24.72 -13.05 5.53
C PRO A 492 23.44 -12.78 6.33
N THR A 493 23.39 -13.29 7.57
CA THR A 493 22.34 -13.02 8.56
C THR A 493 22.38 -11.58 9.04
N PHE A 494 21.22 -10.98 9.28
CA PHE A 494 21.13 -9.62 9.83
C PHE A 494 21.77 -9.57 11.23
N ASP A 495 22.80 -8.75 11.41
CA ASP A 495 23.45 -8.60 12.72
C ASP A 495 22.62 -7.70 13.65
N LEU A 496 22.12 -8.30 14.73
CA LEU A 496 21.42 -7.61 15.81
C LEU A 496 22.37 -7.12 16.92
N SER A 497 23.68 -7.41 16.86
CA SER A 497 24.64 -7.01 17.90
C SER A 497 24.65 -5.50 18.20
N PRO A 498 24.45 -4.57 17.23
CA PRO A 498 24.36 -3.13 17.48
C PRO A 498 23.07 -2.68 18.20
N TRP A 499 22.11 -3.58 18.44
CA TRP A 499 20.89 -3.33 19.24
C TRP A 499 20.96 -3.95 20.64
N ARG A 500 22.10 -4.52 21.06
CA ARG A 500 22.25 -5.06 22.42
C ARG A 500 22.32 -3.95 23.46
N GLU A 501 21.15 -3.58 23.98
CA GLU A 501 21.02 -2.86 25.25
C GLU A 501 21.51 -3.78 26.40
N GLY A 502 22.08 -3.19 27.46
CA GLY A 502 22.88 -3.92 28.46
C GLY A 502 22.08 -4.86 29.39
N ASP A 503 20.75 -4.76 29.32
CA ASP A 503 19.76 -5.38 30.19
C ASP A 503 19.84 -6.92 30.28
N TYR A 504 20.37 -7.62 29.28
CA TYR A 504 20.46 -9.09 29.27
C TYR A 504 21.87 -9.62 29.54
N ASP A 505 22.06 -10.27 30.70
CA ASP A 505 23.29 -10.99 31.03
C ASP A 505 23.28 -12.42 30.46
N THR A 506 24.05 -12.59 29.38
CA THR A 506 24.29 -13.87 28.69
C THR A 506 25.01 -14.93 29.53
N LYS A 507 25.52 -14.62 30.74
CA LYS A 507 26.10 -15.61 31.66
C LYS A 507 25.08 -16.21 32.63
N THR A 508 24.10 -15.43 33.07
CA THR A 508 23.04 -15.87 34.01
C THR A 508 21.71 -16.19 33.32
N GLY A 509 21.50 -15.72 32.09
CA GLY A 509 20.22 -15.87 31.38
C GLY A 509 19.14 -14.91 31.87
N ILE A 510 19.51 -13.84 32.59
CA ILE A 510 18.58 -12.91 33.23
C ILE A 510 18.54 -11.59 32.45
N PHE A 511 17.33 -11.19 32.08
CA PHE A 511 17.00 -9.82 31.69
C PHE A 511 16.73 -8.98 32.94
N THR A 512 17.30 -7.78 33.03
CA THR A 512 17.03 -6.79 34.09
C THR A 512 16.56 -5.50 33.44
N CYS A 513 15.31 -5.11 33.71
CA CYS A 513 14.64 -3.97 33.11
C CYS A 513 15.30 -2.63 33.47
N GLU A 514 15.93 -1.94 32.51
CA GLU A 514 16.41 -0.57 32.72
C GLU A 514 15.37 0.51 32.39
N HIS A 515 14.27 0.17 31.68
CA HIS A 515 13.27 1.09 31.14
C HIS A 515 11.83 0.66 31.47
N PRO A 516 11.13 1.32 32.42
CA PRO A 516 9.75 0.99 32.78
C PRO A 516 8.79 0.99 31.59
N GLY A 517 7.93 -0.03 31.51
CA GLY A 517 7.05 -0.21 30.35
C GLY A 517 6.39 -1.58 30.26
N VAL A 518 5.69 -1.82 29.15
CA VAL A 518 5.14 -3.13 28.76
C VAL A 518 6.08 -3.77 27.75
N TYR A 519 6.57 -4.95 28.09
CA TYR A 519 7.44 -5.78 27.26
C TYR A 519 6.67 -6.99 26.71
N GLU A 520 6.95 -7.40 25.48
CA GLU A 520 6.60 -8.72 24.96
C GLU A 520 7.77 -9.67 25.16
N PHE A 521 7.56 -10.79 25.87
CA PHE A 521 8.54 -11.85 26.02
C PHE A 521 8.13 -13.08 25.22
N GLN A 522 8.99 -13.50 24.30
CA GLN A 522 8.82 -14.70 23.49
C GLN A 522 9.95 -15.69 23.76
N PHE A 523 9.62 -16.98 23.75
CA PHE A 523 10.62 -18.03 23.78
C PHE A 523 10.20 -19.28 23.00
N HIS A 524 11.20 -19.91 22.40
CA HIS A 524 11.10 -21.25 21.84
C HIS A 524 12.32 -22.04 22.30
N CYS A 525 12.10 -23.15 22.98
CA CYS A 525 13.12 -24.00 23.57
C CYS A 525 13.03 -25.39 22.97
N THR A 526 14.01 -25.79 22.16
CA THR A 526 14.15 -27.17 21.69
C THR A 526 15.02 -27.92 22.68
N ILE A 527 14.44 -28.94 23.32
CA ILE A 527 15.01 -29.62 24.48
C ILE A 527 15.18 -31.11 24.20
N ASN A 528 16.30 -31.67 24.62
CA ASN A 528 16.53 -33.12 24.64
C ASN A 528 15.50 -33.82 25.54
N LYS A 529 15.17 -35.06 25.19
CA LYS A 529 13.94 -35.79 25.56
C LYS A 529 13.64 -36.02 27.06
N ASN A 530 14.53 -35.61 27.96
CA ASN A 530 14.47 -35.86 29.39
C ASN A 530 13.75 -34.76 30.19
N ASP A 531 13.77 -33.51 29.72
CA ASP A 531 13.25 -32.35 30.44
C ASP A 531 11.80 -32.02 30.04
N ALA A 532 10.95 -31.67 31.01
CA ALA A 532 9.49 -31.70 30.80
C ALA A 532 8.82 -30.37 30.41
N SER A 533 9.34 -29.22 30.85
CA SER A 533 8.74 -27.89 30.62
C SER A 533 9.71 -26.75 30.94
N VAL A 534 9.39 -25.54 30.45
CA VAL A 534 10.12 -24.29 30.71
C VAL A 534 9.16 -23.23 31.23
N ASP A 535 9.54 -22.53 32.29
CA ASP A 535 8.76 -21.46 32.90
C ASP A 535 9.43 -20.10 32.69
N LEU A 536 8.64 -19.09 32.35
CA LEU A 536 9.04 -17.69 32.35
C LEU A 536 8.69 -17.07 33.70
N LEU A 537 9.68 -16.51 34.39
CA LEU A 537 9.50 -15.89 35.71
C LEU A 537 9.82 -14.39 35.72
N ARG A 538 9.16 -13.64 36.59
CA ARG A 538 9.49 -12.26 36.97
C ARG A 538 9.80 -12.22 38.47
N ASN A 539 10.99 -11.78 38.87
CA ASN A 539 11.41 -11.65 40.28
C ASN A 539 11.24 -12.94 41.13
N GLY A 540 11.06 -14.11 40.50
CA GLY A 540 10.77 -15.40 41.16
C GLY A 540 9.30 -15.83 41.11
N GLU A 541 8.39 -14.99 40.63
CA GLU A 541 6.98 -15.33 40.38
C GLU A 541 6.79 -15.88 38.96
N LEU A 542 5.97 -16.92 38.80
CA LEU A 542 5.65 -17.53 37.51
C LEU A 542 4.74 -16.62 36.66
N ILE A 543 5.16 -16.31 35.43
CA ILE A 543 4.35 -15.56 34.45
C ILE A 543 3.66 -16.53 33.47
N VAL A 544 4.43 -17.46 32.89
CA VAL A 544 3.96 -18.41 31.86
C VAL A 544 4.62 -19.76 32.05
N HIS A 545 3.79 -20.80 32.10
CA HIS A 545 4.22 -22.19 31.88
C HIS A 545 4.21 -22.48 30.37
N SER A 546 5.30 -23.03 29.82
CA SER A 546 5.40 -23.31 28.39
C SER A 546 4.30 -24.25 27.87
N PHE A 547 3.80 -23.99 26.66
CA PHE A 547 3.13 -25.03 25.88
C PHE A 547 4.19 -25.98 25.30
N THR A 548 4.05 -27.28 25.54
CA THR A 548 5.04 -28.30 25.15
C THR A 548 4.51 -29.27 24.10
N THR A 549 5.24 -29.43 23.00
CA THR A 549 4.98 -30.47 21.99
C THR A 549 6.12 -31.48 21.96
N ARG A 550 5.80 -32.78 21.90
CA ARG A 550 6.79 -33.87 21.83
C ARG A 550 6.94 -34.35 20.38
N GLN A 551 8.17 -34.44 19.88
CA GLN A 551 8.49 -35.01 18.57
C GLN A 551 9.47 -36.19 18.70
N ASN A 552 9.80 -36.84 17.58
CA ASN A 552 10.68 -38.01 17.54
C ASN A 552 12.17 -37.64 17.69
N GLY A 553 12.54 -37.24 18.91
CA GLY A 553 13.92 -36.99 19.34
C GLY A 553 14.00 -35.96 20.47
N TYR A 554 13.17 -34.93 20.36
CA TYR A 554 13.21 -33.72 21.17
C TYR A 554 11.80 -33.28 21.61
N ILE A 555 11.75 -32.28 22.49
CA ILE A 555 10.56 -31.63 23.02
C ILE A 555 10.69 -30.15 22.69
N THR A 556 9.67 -29.51 22.12
CA THR A 556 9.64 -28.07 21.90
C THR A 556 8.73 -27.42 22.93
N ALA A 557 9.30 -26.57 23.79
CA ALA A 557 8.58 -25.78 24.78
C ALA A 557 8.55 -24.31 24.33
N SER A 558 7.38 -23.68 24.29
CA SER A 558 7.26 -22.30 23.80
C SER A 558 6.21 -21.48 24.54
N GLY A 559 6.39 -20.16 24.55
CA GLY A 559 5.46 -19.20 25.14
C GLY A 559 5.63 -17.80 24.56
N ASN A 560 4.56 -17.01 24.64
CA ASN A 560 4.54 -15.57 24.39
C ASN A 560 3.64 -14.92 25.45
N THR A 561 4.05 -13.79 26.02
CA THR A 561 3.20 -12.97 26.91
C THR A 561 3.66 -11.51 26.96
N TYR A 562 2.75 -10.63 27.38
CA TYR A 562 3.02 -9.21 27.63
C TYR A 562 3.15 -8.97 29.13
N VAL A 563 4.26 -8.37 29.56
CA VAL A 563 4.61 -8.14 30.97
C VAL A 563 4.89 -6.67 31.22
N LYS A 564 4.16 -6.06 32.15
CA LYS A 564 4.41 -4.69 32.59
C LYS A 564 5.53 -4.67 33.65
N LEU A 565 6.71 -4.17 33.31
CA LEU A 565 7.89 -4.11 34.15
C LEU A 565 8.17 -2.68 34.67
N GLN A 566 8.78 -2.61 35.85
CA GLN A 566 9.40 -1.44 36.45
C GLN A 566 10.92 -1.56 36.37
N LYS A 567 11.64 -0.44 36.58
CA LYS A 567 13.11 -0.46 36.58
C LYS A 567 13.63 -1.38 37.69
N GLY A 568 14.56 -2.27 37.34
CA GLY A 568 15.16 -3.26 38.24
C GLY A 568 14.41 -4.60 38.31
N ASP A 569 13.24 -4.75 37.69
CA ASP A 569 12.58 -6.04 37.55
C ASP A 569 13.44 -7.02 36.74
N LYS A 570 13.46 -8.29 37.17
CA LYS A 570 14.24 -9.35 36.54
C LYS A 570 13.34 -10.39 35.91
N VAL A 571 13.63 -10.78 34.66
CA VAL A 571 12.88 -11.79 33.89
C VAL A 571 13.84 -12.84 33.34
N TRP A 572 13.50 -14.12 33.48
CA TRP A 572 14.32 -15.24 32.98
C TRP A 572 13.49 -16.50 32.72
N LEU A 573 14.10 -17.47 32.02
CA LEU A 573 13.55 -18.81 31.82
C LEU A 573 14.14 -19.82 32.82
N MET A 574 13.33 -20.74 33.32
CA MET A 574 13.73 -21.82 34.21
C MET A 574 13.24 -23.17 33.67
N ALA A 575 14.13 -24.17 33.62
CA ALA A 575 13.76 -25.55 33.28
C ALA A 575 13.40 -26.33 34.56
N ASN A 576 12.23 -26.97 34.58
CA ASN A 576 11.65 -27.48 35.83
C ASN A 576 12.24 -28.80 36.38
N HIS A 577 13.15 -29.47 35.66
CA HIS A 577 13.61 -30.82 36.03
C HIS A 577 15.11 -31.13 35.85
N GLY A 578 15.91 -30.21 35.34
CA GLY A 578 17.30 -30.51 35.01
C GLY A 578 17.97 -29.41 34.20
N SER A 579 19.27 -29.57 33.93
CA SER A 579 20.07 -28.57 33.22
C SER A 579 20.62 -29.10 31.88
N ASN A 580 20.79 -28.18 30.94
CA ASN A 580 21.51 -28.35 29.68
C ASN A 580 20.86 -29.29 28.64
N GLY A 581 19.55 -29.51 28.71
CA GLY A 581 18.80 -30.14 27.62
C GLY A 581 18.61 -29.25 26.36
N LEU A 582 18.75 -27.93 26.48
CA LEU A 582 18.50 -26.95 25.41
C LEU A 582 19.49 -27.07 24.24
N THR A 583 18.98 -27.15 23.01
CA THR A 583 19.82 -27.06 21.80
C THR A 583 20.07 -25.60 21.42
N LYS A 584 21.09 -25.39 20.58
CA LYS A 584 21.45 -24.10 19.94
C LYS A 584 20.34 -23.44 19.13
N ASP A 585 19.26 -24.16 18.83
CA ASP A 585 18.10 -23.71 18.06
C ASP A 585 17.00 -23.12 18.98
N SER A 586 17.34 -22.91 20.26
CA SER A 586 16.48 -22.29 21.27
C SER A 586 16.72 -20.78 21.37
N PHE A 587 15.66 -19.98 21.51
CA PHE A 587 15.75 -18.54 21.72
C PHE A 587 14.89 -18.07 22.90
N PHE A 588 15.32 -16.95 23.49
CA PHE A 588 14.57 -16.14 24.44
C PHE A 588 14.75 -14.67 24.02
N SER A 589 13.66 -13.92 23.94
CA SER A 589 13.68 -12.50 23.57
C SER A 589 12.67 -11.70 24.40
N GLY A 590 13.00 -10.44 24.64
CA GLY A 590 12.15 -9.47 25.34
C GLY A 590 12.20 -8.13 24.61
N HIS A 591 11.05 -7.61 24.21
CA HIS A 591 10.94 -6.38 23.41
C HIS A 591 10.05 -5.36 24.12
N LEU A 592 10.57 -4.15 24.35
CA LEU A 592 9.80 -3.04 24.91
C LEU A 592 8.78 -2.53 23.87
N LEU A 593 7.48 -2.73 24.13
CA LEU A 593 6.40 -2.26 23.26
C LEU A 593 5.98 -0.83 23.58
N PHE A 594 5.85 -0.52 24.87
CA PHE A 594 5.33 0.76 25.35
C PHE A 594 6.10 1.18 26.60
N THR A 595 6.77 2.33 26.59
CA THR A 595 7.28 2.98 27.81
C THR A 595 6.13 3.52 28.65
N GLU A 596 6.29 3.54 29.98
CA GLU A 596 5.49 4.42 30.84
C GLU A 596 5.92 5.90 30.77
#